data_AF-A0A1I1WVZ5-F1
#
_entry.id   AF-A0A1I1WVZ5-F1
#
_cell.length_a   1.000
_cell.length_b   1.000
_cell.length_c   1.000
_cell.angle_alpha   90.00
_cell.angle_beta   90.00
_cell.angle_gamma   90.00
#
_symmetry.space_group_name_H-M   'P 1'
#
loop_
_entity.id
_entity.type
_entity.pdbx_description
1 polymer ?
#
loop_
_entity_poly.entity_id
_entity_poly.type
_entity_poly.pdbx_seq_one_letter_code
_entity_poly.pdbx_strand_id
1 'polypeptide(L)'
;MRLLYQSIPFLLSTTYAQRKMETLGRGVVAVRTGSNIFVSWRLLGFDPSGIGFNIYRSAVGANAVKLNRRISVTVLFFGQWTMGQIVLI
;
A
#
# COMPACT_ATOMS: atom_id res chain seq x y z
N MET A 1 -67.02 -10.75 -5.85
CA MET A 1 -65.81 -11.45 -5.35
C MET A 1 -64.69 -11.29 -6.39
N ARG A 2 -63.92 -10.20 -6.34
CA ARG A 2 -62.72 -10.02 -7.18
C ARG A 2 -61.51 -10.06 -6.25
N LEU A 3 -60.86 -11.21 -6.19
CA LEU A 3 -59.59 -11.40 -5.49
C LEU A 3 -58.51 -10.71 -6.32
N LEU A 4 -58.01 -9.56 -5.88
CA LEU A 4 -56.85 -8.91 -6.48
C LEU A 4 -55.60 -9.47 -5.81
N TYR A 5 -54.91 -10.38 -6.51
CA TYR A 5 -53.60 -10.91 -6.14
C TYR A 5 -52.54 -9.86 -6.48
N GLN A 6 -52.14 -9.05 -5.50
CA GLN A 6 -51.02 -8.13 -5.67
C GLN A 6 -49.72 -8.89 -5.45
N SER A 7 -49.07 -9.26 -6.55
CA SER A 7 -47.74 -9.85 -6.57
C SER A 7 -46.72 -8.78 -6.14
N ILE A 8 -46.21 -8.85 -4.91
CA ILE A 8 -45.10 -8.00 -4.47
C ILE A 8 -43.83 -8.47 -5.20
N PRO A 9 -43.18 -7.64 -6.04
CA PRO A 9 -41.91 -8.03 -6.65
C PRO A 9 -40.82 -8.04 -5.57
N PHE A 10 -40.32 -9.23 -5.24
CA PHE A 10 -39.14 -9.40 -4.39
C PHE A 10 -37.91 -8.96 -5.19
N LEU A 11 -37.43 -7.75 -4.93
CA LEU A 11 -36.20 -7.24 -5.52
C LEU A 11 -35.02 -8.01 -4.92
N LEU A 12 -34.35 -8.81 -5.75
CA LEU A 12 -33.12 -9.51 -5.38
C LEU A 12 -31.98 -8.47 -5.29
N SER A 13 -31.76 -7.93 -4.09
CA SER A 13 -30.60 -7.11 -3.81
C SER A 13 -29.34 -8.00 -3.81
N THR A 14 -28.45 -7.83 -4.79
CA THR A 14 -27.12 -8.44 -4.73
C THR A 14 -26.36 -7.83 -3.56
N THR A 15 -26.19 -8.60 -2.48
CA THR A 15 -25.36 -8.18 -1.35
C THR A 15 -23.91 -8.53 -1.67
N TYR A 16 -23.04 -7.53 -1.72
CA TYR A 16 -21.61 -7.74 -1.84
C TYR A 16 -21.03 -7.88 -0.43
N ALA A 17 -20.69 -9.10 -0.04
CA ALA A 17 -19.93 -9.33 1.19
C ALA A 17 -18.44 -9.07 0.92
N GLN A 18 -17.87 -8.08 1.60
CA GLN A 18 -16.43 -7.82 1.52
C GLN A 18 -15.67 -8.99 2.12
N ARG A 19 -14.69 -9.54 1.40
CA ARG A 19 -13.83 -10.60 1.94
C ARG A 19 -13.09 -10.07 3.17
N LYS A 20 -13.10 -10.83 4.26
CA LYS A 20 -12.27 -10.53 5.43
C LYS A 20 -10.80 -10.68 5.01
N MET A 21 -10.08 -9.56 4.95
CA MET A 21 -8.65 -9.52 4.69
C MET A 21 -7.89 -9.31 6.00
N GLU A 22 -6.68 -9.85 6.07
CA GLU A 22 -5.79 -9.64 7.21
C GLU A 22 -5.31 -8.19 7.25
N THR A 23 -5.16 -7.63 8.45
CA THR A 23 -4.55 -6.31 8.65
C THR A 23 -3.04 -6.45 8.44
N LEU A 24 -2.59 -6.23 7.21
CA LEU A 24 -1.18 -6.26 6.86
C LEU A 24 -0.57 -4.86 6.97
N GLY A 25 0.60 -4.77 7.59
CA GLY A 25 1.46 -3.59 7.49
C GLY A 25 2.03 -3.44 6.07
N ARG A 26 2.68 -2.29 5.82
CA ARG A 26 3.29 -1.98 4.51
C ARG A 26 4.40 -2.94 4.08
N GLY A 27 4.96 -3.72 5.00
CA GLY A 27 5.94 -4.78 4.71
C GLY A 27 7.13 -4.26 3.91
N VAL A 28 7.74 -3.16 4.38
CA VAL A 28 8.86 -2.52 3.67
C VAL A 28 10.12 -3.38 3.79
N VAL A 29 10.79 -3.60 2.67
CA VAL A 29 12.04 -4.38 2.59
C VAL A 29 13.09 -3.54 1.87
N ALA A 30 14.30 -3.54 2.40
CA ALA A 30 15.45 -2.92 1.75
C ALA A 30 16.57 -3.93 1.57
N VAL A 31 16.96 -4.15 0.31
CA VAL A 31 18.00 -5.10 -0.08
C VAL A 31 19.18 -4.32 -0.65
N ARG A 32 20.37 -4.62 -0.13
CA ARG A 32 21.60 -4.01 -0.63
C ARG A 32 22.10 -4.74 -1.87
N THR A 33 22.32 -4.00 -2.95
CA THR A 33 22.85 -4.49 -4.23
C THR A 33 24.16 -3.76 -4.55
N GLY A 34 25.25 -4.23 -3.92
CA GLY A 34 26.58 -3.62 -4.06
C GLY A 34 26.65 -2.22 -3.43
N SER A 35 26.80 -1.21 -4.28
CA SER A 35 26.71 0.21 -3.91
C SER A 35 25.29 0.77 -4.01
N ASN A 36 24.27 -0.04 -4.31
CA ASN A 36 22.90 0.44 -4.38
C ASN A 36 22.03 -0.20 -3.29
N ILE A 37 20.89 0.41 -3.02
CA ILE A 37 19.87 -0.13 -2.12
C ILE A 37 18.57 -0.13 -2.89
N PHE A 38 17.99 -1.32 -2.99
CA PHE A 38 16.68 -1.55 -3.56
C PHE A 38 15.67 -1.58 -2.43
N VAL A 39 14.65 -0.72 -2.50
CA VAL A 39 13.57 -0.66 -1.50
C VAL A 39 12.25 -1.01 -2.18
N SER A 40 11.49 -1.93 -1.56
CA SER A 40 10.16 -2.32 -2.00
C SER A 40 9.17 -2.39 -0.83
N TRP A 41 7.89 -2.23 -1.11
CA TRP A 41 6.81 -2.29 -0.13
C TRP A 41 5.53 -2.86 -0.75
N ARG A 42 4.50 -3.07 0.05
CA ARG A 42 3.20 -3.58 -0.40
C ARG A 42 2.24 -2.43 -0.69
N LEU A 43 1.64 -2.45 -1.88
CA LEU A 43 0.41 -1.72 -2.17
C LEU A 43 -0.76 -2.58 -1.64
N LEU A 44 -1.57 -2.02 -0.77
CA LEU A 44 -2.68 -2.72 -0.13
C LEU A 44 -3.96 -2.51 -0.95
N GLY A 45 -4.83 -3.52 -0.98
CA GLY A 45 -6.08 -3.45 -1.75
C GLY A 45 -7.07 -2.38 -1.28
N PHE A 46 -6.87 -1.80 -0.09
CA PHE A 46 -7.66 -0.68 0.43
C PHE A 46 -7.05 0.69 0.10
N ASP A 47 -5.92 0.73 -0.62
CA ASP A 47 -5.29 2.01 -0.97
C ASP A 47 -6.06 2.73 -2.08
N PRO A 48 -6.31 4.04 -1.94
CA PRO A 48 -6.93 4.83 -3.00
C PRO A 48 -6.04 4.88 -4.25
N SER A 49 -6.68 4.92 -5.42
CA SER A 49 -5.98 5.05 -6.70
C SER A 49 -5.18 6.36 -6.73
N GLY A 50 -3.88 6.27 -7.03
CA GLY A 50 -3.00 7.43 -7.09
C GLY A 50 -2.36 7.83 -5.75
N ILE A 51 -2.49 7.02 -4.70
CA ILE A 51 -1.65 7.17 -3.51
C ILE A 51 -0.17 7.11 -3.92
N GLY A 52 0.67 7.88 -3.24
CA GLY A 52 2.08 7.61 -3.31
C GLY A 52 2.78 7.86 -2.00
N PHE A 53 4.01 7.40 -1.96
CA PHE A 53 4.76 7.21 -0.74
C PHE A 53 5.96 8.14 -0.74
N ASN A 54 6.27 8.69 0.43
CA ASN A 54 7.54 9.36 0.69
C ASN A 54 8.49 8.33 1.28
N ILE A 55 9.71 8.27 0.75
CA ILE A 55 10.73 7.35 1.25
C ILE A 55 11.66 8.16 2.15
N TYR A 56 11.84 7.67 3.37
CA TYR A 56 12.72 8.28 4.35
C TYR A 56 13.84 7.30 4.72
N ARG A 57 15.03 7.83 4.95
CA ARG A 57 16.18 7.07 5.47
C ARG A 57 16.66 7.70 6.77
N SER A 58 16.81 6.89 7.80
CA SER A 58 17.61 7.22 8.97
C SER A 58 18.91 6.41 8.94
N ALA A 59 20.02 7.05 9.33
CA ALA A 59 21.29 6.38 9.53
C ALA A 59 21.64 6.47 11.02
N VAL A 60 21.83 5.33 11.69
CA VAL A 60 22.37 5.23 13.07
C VAL A 60 21.75 6.26 14.03
N GLY A 61 20.42 6.32 14.10
CA GLY A 61 19.71 7.21 15.02
C GLY A 61 19.64 8.69 14.60
N ALA A 62 20.19 9.06 13.45
CA ALA A 62 20.03 10.40 12.89
C ALA A 62 18.60 10.65 12.38
N ASN A 63 18.26 11.93 12.24
CA ASN A 63 16.97 12.35 11.71
C ASN A 63 16.69 11.74 10.32
N ALA A 64 15.44 11.36 10.10
CA ALA A 64 15.03 10.75 8.85
C ALA A 64 15.07 11.77 7.71
N VAL A 65 15.83 11.48 6.66
CA VAL A 65 15.98 12.33 5.47
C VAL A 65 15.06 11.79 4.36
N LYS A 66 14.25 12.69 3.78
CA LYS A 66 13.40 12.36 2.63
C LYS A 66 14.26 12.15 1.38
N LEU A 67 14.11 11.01 0.74
CA LEU A 67 14.92 10.62 -0.42
C LEU A 67 14.25 10.92 -1.76
N ASN A 68 12.93 10.95 -1.84
CA ASN A 68 12.24 11.22 -3.10
C ASN A 68 11.89 12.70 -3.29
N ARG A 69 12.13 13.20 -4.51
CA ARG A 69 11.81 14.60 -4.89
C ARG A 69 10.33 14.77 -5.24
N ARG A 70 9.70 13.70 -5.74
CA ARG A 70 8.26 13.61 -6.04
C ARG A 70 7.70 12.38 -5.35
N ILE A 71 6.41 12.41 -5.06
CA ILE A 71 5.67 11.30 -4.45
C ILE A 71 5.80 10.08 -5.37
N SER A 72 6.29 8.96 -4.83
CA SER A 72 6.51 7.73 -5.61
C SER A 72 5.27 6.86 -5.55
N VAL A 73 4.62 6.68 -6.70
CA VAL A 73 3.47 5.76 -6.86
C VAL A 73 3.96 4.34 -7.21
N THR A 74 5.19 4.22 -7.71
CA THR A 74 5.83 2.96 -8.09
C THR A 74 6.41 2.24 -6.88
N VAL A 75 6.17 0.92 -6.80
CA VAL A 75 6.56 0.02 -5.69
C VAL A 75 8.08 -0.20 -5.59
N LEU A 76 8.85 0.31 -6.55
CA LEU A 76 10.29 0.08 -6.69
C LEU A 76 11.03 1.41 -6.60
N PHE A 77 12.06 1.48 -5.74
CA PHE A 77 12.99 2.59 -5.69
C PHE A 77 14.45 2.11 -5.75
N PHE A 78 15.26 2.76 -6.59
CA PHE A 78 16.68 2.46 -6.78
C PHE A 78 17.52 3.72 -6.53
N GLY A 79 18.53 3.63 -5.67
CA GLY A 79 19.47 4.71 -5.41
C GLY A 79 20.89 4.21 -5.19
N GLN A 80 21.86 5.07 -5.49
CA GLN A 80 23.30 4.88 -5.31
C GLN A 80 23.77 5.34 -3.92
N TRP A 81 24.47 4.47 -3.18
CA TRP A 81 24.78 4.57 -1.75
C TRP A 81 26.14 3.95 -1.36
N THR A 82 26.93 4.66 -0.56
CA THR A 82 28.09 4.14 0.18
C THR A 82 27.69 3.66 1.58
N MET A 83 28.44 2.69 2.13
CA MET A 83 28.08 1.79 3.23
C MET A 83 27.50 2.44 4.50
N GLY A 84 26.51 1.77 5.13
CA GLY A 84 26.08 2.02 6.51
C GLY A 84 24.57 1.99 6.71
N GLN A 85 24.08 0.82 7.14
CA GLN A 85 22.80 0.47 7.81
C GLN A 85 21.48 1.09 7.31
N ILE A 86 20.49 0.22 7.07
CA ILE A 86 19.11 0.60 6.74
C ILE A 86 18.21 0.21 7.91
N VAL A 87 17.60 1.21 8.55
CA VAL A 87 16.41 1.06 9.40
C VAL A 87 15.31 1.87 8.73
N LEU A 88 14.19 1.22 8.43
CA LEU A 88 12.99 1.84 7.83
C LEU A 88 11.92 1.96 8.93
N ILE A 89 11.48 3.19 9.19
CA ILE A 89 10.27 3.51 9.96
C ILE A 89 9.21 4.08 9.01
#